data_AF-A0A354K4C2-F1
#
_entry.id   AF-A0A354K4C2-F1
#
_cell.length_a   1.000
_cell.length_b   1.000
_cell.length_c   1.000
_cell.angle_alpha   90.00
_cell.angle_beta   90.00
_cell.angle_gamma   90.00
#
_symmetry.space_group_name_H-M   'P 1'
#
loop_
_entity.id
_entity.type
_entity.pdbx_description
1 polymer ?
#
loop_
_entity_poly.entity_id
_entity_poly.type
_entity_poly.pdbx_seq_one_letter_code
_entity_poly.pdbx_strand_id
1 'polypeptide(L)'
;MGFRANDFASSAGLQYDKSAHTFWGDLAGYPVLIRDLSSRNTLLFQLTAKPAAEEPRQSVLEAWQMSRSGVSNLEYANNRLSCVLSIPKKEPYENLARTIAELVALARDHQLTACCAGCGAEYGYEPVLLDESPATLCAACQSRVRDNMDQLEADAAEIRPNITGNAVGIVLGTVVVFVLTWVVLKMGYLSYLTGYAGLLVGLMLMKKLGKKVTLPAGIIAIVLCIAAACAATLHSFSAEFAEFNQENLSNAEDFCKSYEEAQESLLEMDDDEISALEKETGENYTVMLNKMRSRYETCKLIRDNQTTGDCFRSFKTLLNNEAYESAKPEFVKSIIWAFATIILGGAVTLPSILRESKGKHTLRVLR
;
A
#
# COMPACT_ATOMS: atom_id res chain seq x y z
N MET A 1 -24.85 -1.50 -7.03
CA MET A 1 -24.50 -1.61 -8.47
C MET A 1 -23.31 -0.70 -8.71
N GLY A 2 -22.22 -1.21 -9.28
CA GLY A 2 -21.03 -0.41 -9.60
C GLY A 2 -21.24 0.47 -10.82
N PHE A 3 -20.46 1.55 -10.93
CA PHE A 3 -20.43 2.43 -12.09
C PHE A 3 -20.06 1.64 -13.37
N ARG A 4 -20.86 1.76 -14.43
CA ARG A 4 -20.69 1.03 -15.69
C ARG A 4 -20.22 2.02 -16.76
N ALA A 5 -18.90 2.13 -16.90
CA ALA A 5 -18.26 3.12 -17.77
C ALA A 5 -18.80 3.10 -19.22
N ASN A 6 -18.99 1.93 -19.81
CA ASN A 6 -19.50 1.82 -21.19
C ASN A 6 -20.93 2.36 -21.35
N ASP A 7 -21.80 2.09 -20.37
CA ASP A 7 -23.19 2.57 -20.39
C ASP A 7 -23.20 4.10 -20.30
N PHE A 8 -22.40 4.67 -19.39
CA PHE A 8 -22.23 6.11 -19.27
C PHE A 8 -21.63 6.74 -20.55
N ALA A 9 -20.60 6.12 -21.13
CA ALA A 9 -19.99 6.59 -22.37
C ALA A 9 -21.03 6.67 -23.51
N SER A 10 -21.86 5.63 -23.64
CA SER A 10 -22.96 5.60 -24.61
C SER A 10 -24.02 6.67 -24.32
N SER A 11 -24.42 6.86 -23.06
CA SER A 11 -25.38 7.92 -22.68
C SER A 11 -24.84 9.32 -22.91
N ALA A 12 -23.53 9.54 -22.73
CA ALA A 12 -22.88 10.84 -22.89
C ALA A 12 -22.42 11.12 -24.33
N GLY A 13 -22.52 10.16 -25.25
CA GLY A 13 -21.99 10.29 -26.61
C GLY A 13 -20.46 10.34 -26.66
N LEU A 14 -19.78 9.71 -25.69
CA LEU A 14 -18.34 9.67 -25.55
C LEU A 14 -17.79 8.27 -25.81
N GLN A 15 -16.50 8.19 -26.10
CA GLN A 15 -15.73 6.95 -26.12
C GLN A 15 -15.06 6.73 -24.77
N TYR A 16 -14.72 5.48 -24.43
CA TYR A 16 -14.01 5.15 -23.18
C TYR A 16 -12.72 4.39 -23.45
N ASP A 17 -11.59 4.98 -23.06
CA ASP A 17 -10.31 4.30 -23.01
C ASP A 17 -10.16 3.58 -21.66
N LYS A 18 -10.30 2.25 -21.70
CA LYS A 18 -10.19 1.39 -20.51
C LYS A 18 -8.80 1.41 -19.88
N SER A 19 -7.75 1.62 -20.67
CA SER A 19 -6.37 1.59 -20.17
C SER A 19 -5.98 2.85 -19.42
N ALA A 20 -6.52 4.01 -19.84
CA ALA A 20 -6.27 5.30 -19.21
C ALA A 20 -7.43 5.78 -18.34
N HIS A 21 -8.47 4.97 -18.15
CA HIS A 21 -9.67 5.32 -17.38
C HIS A 21 -10.20 6.71 -17.77
N THR A 22 -10.32 6.97 -19.07
CA THR A 22 -10.63 8.31 -19.59
C THR A 22 -11.72 8.22 -20.65
N PHE A 23 -12.78 8.99 -20.49
CA PHE A 23 -13.76 9.25 -21.53
C PHE A 23 -13.31 10.43 -22.38
N TRP A 24 -13.57 10.35 -23.68
CA TRP A 24 -13.21 11.41 -24.61
C TRP A 24 -14.17 11.46 -25.78
N GLY A 25 -14.32 12.64 -26.38
CA GLY A 25 -15.16 12.82 -27.56
C GLY A 25 -15.32 14.30 -27.93
N ASP A 26 -15.98 14.54 -29.05
CA ASP A 26 -16.44 15.88 -29.43
C ASP A 26 -17.90 16.03 -29.03
N LEU A 27 -18.19 17.04 -28.21
CA LEU A 27 -19.56 17.42 -27.88
C LEU A 27 -19.79 18.84 -28.40
N ALA A 28 -20.56 18.91 -29.48
CA ALA A 28 -20.99 20.15 -30.12
C ALA A 28 -19.84 21.12 -30.45
N GLY A 29 -18.74 20.57 -30.98
CA GLY A 29 -17.54 21.30 -31.40
C GLY A 29 -16.50 21.51 -30.29
N TYR A 30 -16.69 20.92 -29.12
CA TYR A 30 -15.76 20.99 -28.01
C TYR A 30 -15.14 19.61 -27.70
N PRO A 31 -13.82 19.51 -27.59
CA PRO A 31 -13.15 18.31 -27.13
C PRO A 31 -13.37 18.16 -25.63
N VAL A 32 -14.19 17.18 -25.26
CA VAL A 32 -14.50 16.84 -23.88
C VAL A 32 -13.64 15.66 -23.45
N LEU A 33 -12.98 15.83 -22.31
CA LEU A 33 -12.11 14.83 -21.69
C LEU A 33 -12.56 14.63 -20.25
N ILE A 34 -12.83 13.38 -19.86
CA ILE A 34 -13.33 13.07 -18.51
C ILE A 34 -12.53 11.91 -17.93
N ARG A 35 -11.83 12.15 -16.83
CA ARG A 35 -11.13 11.07 -16.11
C ARG A 35 -12.10 10.35 -15.16
N ASP A 36 -12.11 9.04 -15.25
CA ASP A 36 -12.87 8.14 -14.39
C ASP A 36 -12.13 7.92 -13.06
N LEU A 37 -12.71 8.46 -11.98
CA LEU A 37 -12.26 8.24 -10.61
C LEU A 37 -13.38 7.54 -9.81
N SER A 38 -14.08 6.58 -10.45
CA SER A 38 -15.21 5.86 -9.86
C SER A 38 -14.90 5.17 -8.52
N SER A 39 -13.63 4.83 -8.24
CA SER A 39 -13.21 4.38 -6.90
C SER A 39 -13.45 5.41 -5.79
N ARG A 40 -13.55 6.69 -6.14
CA ARG A 40 -13.91 7.82 -5.27
C ARG A 40 -15.33 8.34 -5.52
N ASN A 41 -16.13 7.63 -6.31
CA ASN A 41 -17.46 8.04 -6.78
C ASN A 41 -17.47 9.41 -7.49
N THR A 42 -16.39 9.75 -8.21
CA THR A 42 -16.30 11.02 -8.94
C THR A 42 -15.76 10.86 -10.35
N LEU A 43 -16.07 11.83 -11.21
CA LEU A 43 -15.45 12.04 -12.51
C LEU A 43 -14.81 13.42 -12.54
N LEU A 44 -13.67 13.55 -13.22
CA LEU A 44 -13.02 14.84 -13.43
C LEU A 44 -13.29 15.30 -14.87
N PHE A 45 -14.14 16.30 -15.03
CA PHE A 45 -14.46 16.89 -16.33
C PHE A 45 -13.43 17.95 -16.72
N GLN A 46 -13.00 17.93 -17.98
CA GLN A 46 -12.09 18.90 -18.56
C GLN A 46 -12.51 19.22 -20.00
N LEU A 47 -12.50 20.51 -20.32
CA LEU A 47 -12.72 21.05 -21.65
C LEU A 47 -11.67 22.14 -21.90
N THR A 48 -10.89 21.99 -22.95
CA THR A 48 -9.86 22.97 -23.33
C THR A 48 -10.41 23.93 -24.38
N ALA A 49 -10.57 25.19 -23.99
CA ALA A 49 -11.04 26.26 -24.85
C ALA A 49 -10.53 27.61 -24.32
N LYS A 50 -10.17 28.52 -25.22
CA LYS A 50 -9.72 29.88 -24.90
C LYS A 50 -10.88 30.88 -25.03
N PRO A 51 -10.89 32.01 -24.32
CA PRO A 51 -11.95 33.00 -24.46
C PRO A 51 -11.75 33.81 -25.75
N ALA A 52 -12.83 34.27 -26.37
CA ALA A 52 -12.74 35.20 -27.50
C ALA A 52 -12.29 36.61 -27.07
N ALA A 53 -12.66 37.03 -25.85
CA ALA A 53 -12.34 38.36 -25.33
C ALA A 53 -12.10 38.38 -23.80
N GLU A 54 -13.10 38.01 -23.01
CA GLU A 54 -13.03 38.04 -21.53
C GLU A 54 -13.11 36.62 -20.96
N GLU A 55 -12.28 36.31 -19.97
CA GLU A 55 -12.38 35.04 -19.24
C GLU A 55 -13.68 34.97 -18.42
N PRO A 56 -14.30 33.78 -18.28
CA PRO A 56 -15.44 33.61 -17.39
C PRO A 56 -15.08 34.02 -15.96
N ARG A 57 -15.81 34.98 -15.40
CA ARG A 57 -15.59 35.41 -14.01
C ARG A 57 -15.92 34.27 -13.05
N GLN A 58 -15.03 34.04 -12.08
CA GLN A 58 -15.20 32.95 -11.10
C GLN A 58 -16.54 33.01 -10.36
N SER A 59 -17.04 34.21 -10.03
CA SER A 59 -18.35 34.37 -9.37
C SER A 59 -19.54 33.87 -10.21
N VAL A 60 -19.45 33.96 -11.55
CA VAL A 60 -20.48 33.44 -12.46
C VAL A 60 -20.43 31.91 -12.50
N LEU A 61 -19.22 31.34 -12.52
CA LEU A 61 -19.02 29.89 -12.45
C LEU A 61 -19.51 29.32 -11.11
N GLU A 62 -19.21 30.00 -9.99
CA GLU A 62 -19.70 29.63 -8.67
C GLU A 62 -21.23 29.68 -8.58
N ALA A 63 -21.85 30.73 -9.11
CA ALA A 63 -23.31 30.82 -9.18
C ALA A 63 -23.92 29.69 -10.02
N TRP A 64 -23.33 29.38 -11.16
CA TRP A 64 -23.74 28.25 -12.00
C TRP A 64 -23.59 26.91 -11.26
N GLN A 65 -22.48 26.70 -10.55
CA GLN A 65 -22.23 25.51 -9.75
C GLN A 65 -23.25 25.35 -8.62
N MET A 66 -23.53 26.42 -7.86
CA MET A 66 -24.49 26.39 -6.75
C MET A 66 -25.90 25.99 -7.18
N SER A 67 -26.26 26.24 -8.44
CA SER A 67 -27.55 25.83 -9.00
C SER A 67 -27.66 24.34 -9.37
N ARG A 68 -26.57 23.56 -9.26
CA ARG A 68 -26.49 22.18 -9.75
C ARG A 68 -25.98 21.22 -8.69
N SER A 69 -26.77 20.21 -8.36
CA SER A 69 -26.33 19.13 -7.47
C SER A 69 -25.30 18.25 -8.17
N GLY A 70 -24.21 17.93 -7.48
CA GLY A 70 -23.20 16.99 -7.96
C GLY A 70 -22.07 17.61 -8.79
N VAL A 71 -22.02 18.93 -8.95
CA VAL A 71 -20.86 19.64 -9.51
C VAL A 71 -20.12 20.37 -8.40
N SER A 72 -18.80 20.22 -8.35
CA SER A 72 -17.93 20.97 -7.43
C SER A 72 -16.63 21.39 -8.11
N ASN A 73 -15.97 22.40 -7.53
CA ASN A 73 -14.70 22.97 -8.02
C ASN A 73 -14.74 23.36 -9.51
N LEU A 74 -15.83 23.98 -9.96
CA LEU A 74 -15.91 24.55 -11.30
C LEU A 74 -15.00 25.78 -11.38
N GLU A 75 -14.05 25.70 -12.29
CA GLU A 75 -13.03 26.72 -12.48
C GLU A 75 -12.68 26.83 -13.97
N TYR A 76 -12.36 28.05 -14.38
CA TYR A 76 -11.71 28.32 -15.66
C TYR A 76 -10.29 28.84 -15.41
N ALA A 77 -9.29 28.09 -15.84
CA ALA A 77 -7.89 28.49 -15.73
C ALA A 77 -7.05 27.88 -16.86
N ASN A 78 -6.09 28.63 -17.39
CA ASN A 78 -5.14 28.17 -18.43
C ASN A 78 -5.85 27.59 -19.68
N ASN A 79 -6.84 28.31 -20.22
CA ASN A 79 -7.67 27.86 -21.34
C ASN A 79 -8.39 26.52 -21.08
N ARG A 80 -8.72 26.23 -19.82
CA ARG A 80 -9.40 24.99 -19.45
C ARG A 80 -10.54 25.26 -18.48
N LEU A 81 -11.73 24.82 -18.87
CA LEU A 81 -12.87 24.68 -17.98
C LEU A 81 -12.81 23.29 -17.35
N SER A 82 -12.80 23.23 -16.01
CA SER A 82 -12.74 21.95 -15.30
C SER A 82 -13.61 21.93 -14.05
N CYS A 83 -14.13 20.76 -13.71
CA CYS A 83 -14.88 20.54 -12.48
C CYS A 83 -14.85 19.06 -12.06
N VAL A 84 -15.28 18.81 -10.83
CA VAL A 84 -15.52 17.47 -10.28
C VAL A 84 -17.00 17.18 -10.35
N LEU A 85 -17.36 16.07 -10.99
CA LEU A 85 -18.71 15.55 -11.08
C LEU A 85 -18.87 14.38 -10.11
N SER A 86 -19.90 14.41 -9.27
CA SER A 86 -20.24 13.29 -8.38
C SER A 86 -21.01 12.22 -9.16
N ILE A 87 -20.61 10.96 -9.01
CA ILE A 87 -21.34 9.83 -9.60
C ILE A 87 -22.54 9.51 -8.70
N PRO A 88 -23.78 9.68 -9.19
CA PRO A 88 -24.95 9.41 -8.36
C PRO A 88 -25.12 7.91 -8.12
N LYS A 89 -25.45 7.53 -6.88
CA LYS A 89 -25.63 6.11 -6.49
C LYS A 89 -26.94 5.49 -7.02
N LYS A 90 -27.94 6.31 -7.33
CA LYS A 90 -29.31 5.88 -7.66
C LYS A 90 -29.89 6.55 -8.91
N GLU A 91 -29.22 7.56 -9.48
CA GLU A 91 -29.74 8.29 -10.64
C GLU A 91 -29.24 7.70 -11.96
N PRO A 92 -30.00 7.85 -13.05
CA PRO A 92 -29.59 7.37 -14.37
C PRO A 92 -28.37 8.15 -14.89
N TYR A 93 -27.52 7.47 -15.67
CA TYR A 93 -26.36 8.09 -16.34
C TYR A 93 -26.74 9.26 -17.25
N GLU A 94 -28.00 9.29 -17.72
CA GLU A 94 -28.58 10.38 -18.50
C GLU A 94 -28.55 11.73 -17.76
N ASN A 95 -28.70 11.75 -16.43
CA ASN A 95 -28.60 12.97 -15.64
C ASN A 95 -27.19 13.54 -15.70
N LEU A 96 -26.19 12.67 -15.54
CA LEU A 96 -24.78 13.02 -15.58
C LEU A 96 -24.34 13.45 -16.99
N ALA A 97 -24.82 12.75 -18.02
CA ALA A 97 -24.63 13.12 -19.42
C ALA A 97 -25.22 14.49 -19.74
N ARG A 98 -26.42 14.79 -19.21
CA ARG A 98 -27.05 16.11 -19.33
C ARG A 98 -26.23 17.20 -18.63
N THR A 99 -25.69 16.95 -17.43
CA THR A 99 -24.79 17.91 -16.77
C THR A 99 -23.55 18.22 -17.61
N ILE A 100 -23.00 17.22 -18.30
CA ILE A 100 -21.87 17.42 -19.23
C ILE A 100 -22.29 18.28 -20.42
N ALA A 101 -23.45 18.02 -21.01
CA ALA A 101 -23.98 18.85 -22.10
C ALA A 101 -24.22 20.31 -21.63
N GLU A 102 -24.66 20.51 -20.39
CA GLU A 102 -24.80 21.85 -19.80
C GLU A 102 -23.46 22.55 -19.56
N LEU A 103 -22.39 21.82 -19.21
CA LEU A 103 -21.03 22.38 -19.11
C LEU A 103 -20.50 22.83 -20.48
N VAL A 104 -20.78 22.06 -21.53
CA VAL A 104 -20.46 22.44 -22.91
C VAL A 104 -21.28 23.66 -23.34
N ALA A 105 -22.56 23.74 -22.95
CA ALA A 105 -23.40 24.92 -23.20
C ALA A 105 -22.85 26.15 -22.46
N LEU A 106 -22.41 26.00 -21.21
CA LEU A 106 -21.76 27.07 -20.46
C LEU A 106 -20.51 27.60 -21.19
N ALA A 107 -19.67 26.72 -21.73
CA ALA A 107 -18.52 27.13 -22.51
C ALA A 107 -18.91 27.93 -23.77
N ARG A 108 -20.00 27.54 -24.43
CA ARG A 108 -20.55 28.27 -25.58
C ARG A 108 -21.12 29.64 -25.19
N ASP A 109 -21.86 29.72 -24.10
CA ASP A 109 -22.48 30.97 -23.61
C ASP A 109 -21.42 32.02 -23.26
N HIS A 110 -20.25 31.56 -22.78
CA HIS A 110 -19.08 32.40 -22.53
C HIS A 110 -18.17 32.60 -23.76
N GLN A 111 -18.62 32.22 -24.95
CA GLN A 111 -17.88 32.39 -26.22
C GLN A 111 -16.48 31.78 -26.18
N LEU A 112 -16.31 30.67 -25.45
CA LEU A 112 -15.06 29.93 -25.43
C LEU A 112 -14.89 29.20 -26.77
N THR A 113 -13.71 29.27 -27.36
CA THR A 113 -13.39 28.58 -28.61
C THR A 113 -12.42 27.44 -28.32
N ALA A 114 -12.80 26.23 -28.73
CA ALA A 114 -11.99 25.04 -28.53
C ALA A 114 -10.59 25.19 -29.16
N CYS A 115 -9.56 24.80 -28.42
CA CYS A 115 -8.18 25.06 -28.84
C CYS A 115 -7.19 23.99 -28.35
N CYS A 116 -5.98 24.06 -28.90
CA CYS A 116 -4.81 23.36 -28.39
C CYS A 116 -4.44 23.88 -27.00
N ALA A 117 -4.28 22.99 -26.03
CA ALA A 117 -3.88 23.33 -24.66
C ALA A 117 -2.48 23.97 -24.59
N GLY A 118 -1.59 23.65 -25.53
CA GLY A 118 -0.20 24.14 -25.52
C GLY A 118 0.00 25.51 -26.16
N CYS A 119 -0.71 25.82 -27.25
CA CYS A 119 -0.49 27.06 -28.01
C CYS A 119 -1.75 27.88 -28.32
N GLY A 120 -2.95 27.39 -27.97
CA GLY A 120 -4.21 28.08 -28.24
C GLY A 120 -4.65 28.08 -29.72
N ALA A 121 -4.03 27.25 -30.57
CA ALA A 121 -4.48 27.07 -31.96
C ALA A 121 -5.89 26.45 -32.01
N GLU A 122 -6.78 27.02 -32.82
CA GLU A 122 -8.20 26.62 -32.91
C GLU A 122 -8.45 25.48 -33.89
N TYR A 123 -7.41 24.99 -34.57
CA TYR A 123 -7.50 23.94 -35.58
C TYR A 123 -6.34 22.95 -35.48
N GLY A 124 -6.56 21.76 -36.03
CA GLY A 124 -5.53 20.72 -36.14
C GLY A 124 -5.03 20.18 -34.80
N TYR A 125 -5.86 20.22 -33.75
CA TYR A 125 -5.61 19.58 -32.46
C TYR A 125 -6.35 18.26 -32.35
N GLU A 126 -5.76 17.33 -31.61
CA GLU A 126 -6.33 16.01 -31.34
C GLU A 126 -6.33 15.75 -29.82
N PRO A 127 -7.26 14.94 -29.30
CA PRO A 127 -7.21 14.47 -27.93
C PRO A 127 -6.02 13.52 -27.75
N VAL A 128 -5.21 13.77 -26.72
CA VAL A 128 -4.01 13.00 -26.40
C VAL A 128 -3.98 12.66 -24.91
N LEU A 129 -3.22 11.64 -24.56
CA LEU A 129 -2.83 11.28 -23.21
C LEU A 129 -1.33 11.52 -23.05
N LEU A 130 -0.97 12.44 -22.16
CA LEU A 130 0.39 12.68 -21.69
C LEU A 130 0.52 12.07 -20.29
N ASP A 131 1.23 10.95 -20.16
CA ASP A 131 1.35 10.19 -18.89
C ASP A 131 -0.01 9.96 -18.21
N GLU A 132 -0.97 9.47 -19.00
CA GLU A 132 -2.37 9.23 -18.58
C GLU A 132 -3.17 10.51 -18.27
N SER A 133 -2.57 11.69 -18.39
CA SER A 133 -3.28 12.98 -18.35
C SER A 133 -3.89 13.33 -19.70
N PRO A 134 -5.22 13.44 -19.79
CA PRO A 134 -5.85 13.83 -21.03
C PRO A 134 -5.59 15.32 -21.31
N ALA A 135 -5.32 15.65 -22.56
CA ALA A 135 -5.13 17.00 -23.06
C ALA A 135 -5.52 17.07 -24.54
N THR A 136 -5.61 18.27 -25.10
CA THR A 136 -5.76 18.50 -26.55
C THR A 136 -4.50 19.16 -27.09
N LEU A 137 -3.83 18.54 -28.06
CA LEU A 137 -2.60 19.09 -28.63
C LEU A 137 -2.63 19.08 -30.16
N CYS A 138 -2.18 20.18 -30.77
CA CYS A 138 -1.91 20.23 -32.20
C CYS A 138 -0.59 19.53 -32.55
N ALA A 139 -0.40 19.16 -33.82
CA ALA A 139 0.78 18.45 -34.28
C ALA A 139 2.11 19.13 -33.89
N ALA A 140 2.17 20.46 -33.94
CA ALA A 140 3.35 21.22 -33.53
C ALA A 140 3.63 21.10 -32.01
N CYS A 141 2.59 21.18 -31.17
CA CYS A 141 2.74 20.97 -29.73
C CYS A 141 3.06 19.51 -29.39
N GLN A 142 2.50 18.55 -30.13
CA GLN A 142 2.84 17.13 -29.98
C GLN A 142 4.32 16.89 -30.29
N SER A 143 4.86 17.48 -31.37
CA SER A 143 6.29 17.39 -31.70
C SER A 143 7.15 17.98 -30.59
N ARG A 144 6.86 19.20 -30.12
CA ARG A 144 7.61 19.82 -29.02
C ARG A 144 7.58 19.00 -27.74
N VAL A 145 6.43 18.41 -27.42
CA VAL A 145 6.31 17.52 -26.26
C VAL A 145 7.17 16.28 -26.46
N ARG A 146 7.17 15.65 -27.63
CA ARG A 146 8.06 14.51 -27.95
C ARG A 146 9.53 14.89 -27.85
N ASP A 147 9.94 16.01 -28.44
CA ASP A 147 11.32 16.49 -28.38
C ASP A 147 11.77 16.73 -26.93
N ASN A 148 10.90 17.35 -26.11
CA ASN A 148 11.15 17.54 -24.68
C ASN A 148 11.25 16.20 -23.93
N MET A 149 10.41 15.22 -24.27
CA MET A 149 10.46 13.89 -23.66
C MET A 149 11.75 13.15 -24.04
N ASP A 150 12.18 13.24 -25.30
CA ASP A 150 13.42 12.64 -25.78
C ASP A 150 14.65 13.29 -25.11
N GLN A 151 14.63 14.61 -24.91
CA GLN A 151 15.65 15.32 -24.13
C GLN A 151 15.66 14.87 -22.66
N LEU A 152 14.50 14.76 -22.01
CA LEU A 152 14.41 14.27 -20.63
C LEU A 152 14.89 12.82 -20.49
N GLU A 153 14.61 11.95 -21.47
CA GLU A 153 15.14 10.59 -21.50
C GLU A 153 16.66 10.58 -21.70
N ALA A 154 17.20 11.43 -22.57
CA ALA A 154 18.64 11.59 -22.78
C ALA A 154 19.35 12.10 -21.51
N ASP A 155 18.83 13.15 -20.88
CA ASP A 155 19.35 13.69 -19.62
C ASP A 155 19.30 12.63 -18.50
N ALA A 156 18.19 11.90 -18.39
CA ALA A 156 18.05 10.82 -17.42
C ALA A 156 19.00 9.64 -17.70
N ALA A 157 19.35 9.40 -18.98
CA ALA A 157 20.33 8.38 -19.36
C ALA A 157 21.75 8.76 -18.92
N GLU A 158 22.11 10.04 -18.97
CA GLU A 158 23.42 10.54 -18.52
C GLU A 158 23.62 10.48 -17.00
N ILE A 159 22.53 10.55 -16.22
CA ILE A 159 22.59 10.43 -14.75
C ILE A 159 23.07 9.02 -14.37
N ARG A 160 24.32 8.95 -13.88
CA ARG A 160 24.89 7.73 -13.30
C ARG A 160 24.29 7.45 -11.92
N PRO A 161 23.91 6.20 -11.61
CA PRO A 161 23.39 5.83 -10.30
C PRO A 161 24.49 5.96 -9.23
N ASN A 162 24.17 6.62 -8.12
CA ASN A 162 25.03 6.65 -6.95
C ASN A 162 24.79 5.39 -6.11
N ILE A 163 25.66 4.38 -6.28
CA ILE A 163 25.54 3.09 -5.59
C ILE A 163 25.58 3.26 -4.08
N THR A 164 26.49 4.09 -3.56
CA THR A 164 26.60 4.37 -2.12
C THR A 164 25.35 5.04 -1.59
N GLY A 165 24.80 6.00 -2.34
CA GLY A 165 23.53 6.64 -1.98
C GLY A 165 22.35 5.67 -1.94
N ASN A 166 22.28 4.75 -2.91
CA ASN A 166 21.29 3.67 -2.90
C ASN A 166 21.48 2.77 -1.68
N ALA A 167 22.72 2.35 -1.37
CA ALA A 167 23.00 1.52 -0.20
C ALA A 167 22.57 2.19 1.12
N VAL A 168 22.89 3.47 1.32
CA VAL A 168 22.45 4.23 2.49
C VAL A 168 20.93 4.33 2.54
N GLY A 169 20.26 4.59 1.41
CA GLY A 169 18.81 4.63 1.33
C GLY A 169 18.14 3.29 1.70
N ILE A 170 18.72 2.17 1.24
CA ILE A 170 18.26 0.81 1.58
C ILE A 170 18.38 0.56 3.08
N VAL A 171 19.54 0.85 3.68
CA VAL A 171 19.79 0.62 5.10
C VAL A 171 18.82 1.45 5.95
N LEU A 172 18.68 2.74 5.65
CA LEU A 172 17.75 3.62 6.37
C LEU A 172 16.29 3.15 6.20
N GLY A 173 15.88 2.77 5.00
CA GLY A 173 14.54 2.22 4.75
C GLY A 173 14.28 0.95 5.55
N THR A 174 15.26 0.06 5.62
CA THR A 174 15.20 -1.21 6.37
C THR A 174 15.02 -0.96 7.87
N VAL A 175 15.74 0.02 8.42
CA VAL A 175 15.59 0.43 9.83
C VAL A 175 14.20 1.00 10.10
N VAL A 176 13.68 1.84 9.19
CA VAL A 176 12.32 2.41 9.32
C VAL A 176 11.27 1.31 9.32
N VAL A 177 11.38 0.33 8.42
CA VAL A 177 10.48 -0.84 8.40
C VAL A 177 10.54 -1.58 9.73
N PHE A 178 11.72 -1.91 10.22
CA PHE A 178 11.89 -2.62 11.50
C PHE A 178 11.20 -1.87 12.64
N VAL A 179 11.49 -0.58 12.81
CA VAL A 179 10.95 0.24 13.91
C VAL A 179 9.43 0.40 13.80
N LEU A 180 8.91 0.69 12.61
CA LEU A 180 7.47 0.84 12.39
C LEU A 180 6.71 -0.46 12.68
N THR A 181 7.22 -1.59 12.19
CA THR A 181 6.62 -2.90 12.46
C THR A 181 6.66 -3.23 13.94
N TRP A 182 7.80 -3.00 14.62
CA TRP A 182 7.95 -3.25 16.05
C TRP A 182 6.98 -2.42 16.91
N VAL A 183 6.88 -1.11 16.64
CA VAL A 183 5.98 -0.20 17.38
C VAL A 183 4.51 -0.58 17.20
N VAL A 184 4.09 -0.93 15.98
CA VAL A 184 2.69 -1.28 15.71
C VAL A 184 2.30 -2.61 16.36
N LEU A 185 3.21 -3.60 16.35
CA LEU A 185 2.98 -4.86 17.07
C LEU A 185 2.86 -4.62 18.59
N LYS A 186 3.67 -3.73 19.17
CA LYS A 186 3.54 -3.36 20.60
C LYS A 186 2.21 -2.70 20.95
N MET A 187 1.60 -1.98 20.01
CA MET A 187 0.30 -1.34 20.24
C MET A 187 -0.90 -2.27 19.99
N GLY A 188 -0.67 -3.56 19.71
CA GLY A 188 -1.74 -4.52 19.45
C GLY A 188 -2.53 -4.27 18.16
N TYR A 189 -2.02 -3.39 17.28
CA TYR A 189 -2.64 -3.14 15.98
C TYR A 189 -2.12 -4.13 14.93
N LEU A 190 -3.00 -4.52 14.03
CA LEU A 190 -2.65 -5.36 12.89
C LEU A 190 -1.61 -4.65 12.01
N SER A 191 -0.47 -5.30 11.81
CA SER A 191 0.76 -4.82 11.16
C SER A 191 0.63 -4.48 9.66
N TYR A 192 -0.57 -4.45 9.11
CA TYR A 192 -0.82 -4.48 7.67
C TYR A 192 -0.36 -3.20 6.93
N LEU A 193 -0.34 -2.04 7.59
CA LEU A 193 -0.02 -0.77 6.93
C LEU A 193 1.46 -0.37 7.02
N THR A 194 2.23 -0.98 7.94
CA THR A 194 3.61 -0.53 8.23
C THR A 194 4.61 -0.98 7.18
N GLY A 195 4.44 -2.18 6.62
CA GLY A 195 5.31 -2.71 5.58
C GLY A 195 5.35 -1.82 4.34
N TYR A 196 4.17 -1.36 3.89
CA TYR A 196 4.07 -0.45 2.74
C TYR A 196 4.66 0.93 3.01
N ALA A 197 4.34 1.52 4.16
CA ALA A 197 4.83 2.85 4.53
C ALA A 197 6.37 2.87 4.64
N GLY A 198 6.96 1.88 5.31
CA GLY A 198 8.42 1.78 5.43
C GLY A 198 9.10 1.52 4.08
N LEU A 199 8.50 0.69 3.21
CA LEU A 199 9.00 0.47 1.86
C LEU A 199 9.01 1.78 1.05
N LEU A 200 7.90 2.53 1.06
CA LEU A 200 7.80 3.81 0.36
C LEU A 200 8.91 4.78 0.79
N VAL A 201 9.12 4.91 2.12
CA VAL A 201 10.18 5.76 2.67
C VAL A 201 11.55 5.29 2.19
N GLY A 202 11.82 3.98 2.22
CA GLY A 202 13.08 3.42 1.72
C GLY A 202 13.32 3.70 0.23
N LEU A 203 12.30 3.52 -0.60
CA LEU A 203 12.39 3.81 -2.04
C LEU A 203 12.60 5.32 -2.31
N MET A 204 11.94 6.20 -1.56
CA MET A 204 12.14 7.65 -1.66
C MET A 204 13.54 8.09 -1.20
N LEU A 205 14.07 7.49 -0.14
CA LEU A 205 15.43 7.73 0.33
C LEU A 205 16.47 7.28 -0.70
N MET A 206 16.27 6.11 -1.32
CA MET A 206 17.11 5.67 -2.43
C MET A 206 17.04 6.65 -3.60
N LYS A 207 15.86 7.14 -3.98
CA LYS A 207 15.71 8.12 -5.05
C LYS A 207 16.50 9.41 -4.74
N LYS A 208 16.36 9.92 -3.51
CA LYS A 208 17.00 11.18 -3.09
C LYS A 208 18.52 11.05 -2.96
N LEU A 209 19.02 9.96 -2.39
CA LEU A 209 20.45 9.76 -2.11
C LEU A 209 21.19 9.11 -3.28
N GLY A 210 20.55 8.16 -3.94
CA GLY A 210 21.06 7.39 -5.06
C GLY A 210 20.97 8.10 -6.41
N LYS A 211 20.23 9.21 -6.51
CA LYS A 211 19.88 9.99 -7.72
C LYS A 211 19.07 9.21 -8.77
N LYS A 212 19.41 7.94 -8.98
CA LYS A 212 18.77 7.01 -9.90
C LYS A 212 18.62 5.65 -9.23
N VAL A 213 17.37 5.22 -9.09
CA VAL A 213 17.05 3.87 -8.61
C VAL A 213 17.14 2.90 -9.77
N THR A 214 17.88 1.81 -9.56
CA THR A 214 18.01 0.71 -10.52
C THR A 214 17.13 -0.46 -10.10
N LEU A 215 16.71 -1.30 -11.06
CA LEU A 215 15.89 -2.48 -10.76
C LEU A 215 16.58 -3.44 -9.75
N PRO A 216 17.90 -3.75 -9.87
CA PRO A 216 18.58 -4.56 -8.88
C PRO A 216 18.56 -3.94 -7.47
N ALA A 217 18.80 -2.62 -7.36
CA ALA A 217 18.75 -1.94 -6.06
C ALA A 217 17.34 -1.97 -5.43
N GLY A 218 16.30 -1.79 -6.25
CA GLY A 218 14.91 -1.90 -5.81
C GLY A 218 14.55 -3.31 -5.32
N ILE A 219 14.98 -4.35 -6.01
CA ILE A 219 14.76 -5.75 -5.59
C ILE A 219 15.48 -6.03 -4.26
N ILE A 220 16.75 -5.62 -4.13
CA ILE A 220 17.51 -5.77 -2.88
C ILE A 220 16.80 -5.04 -1.73
N ALA A 221 16.28 -3.83 -1.96
CA ALA A 221 15.54 -3.08 -0.97
C ALA A 221 14.29 -3.84 -0.48
N ILE A 222 13.50 -4.40 -1.40
CA ILE A 222 12.30 -5.18 -1.09
C ILE A 222 12.67 -6.40 -0.23
N VAL A 223 13.70 -7.16 -0.62
CA VAL A 223 14.15 -8.35 0.11
C VAL A 223 14.61 -7.98 1.53
N LEU A 224 15.37 -6.89 1.69
CA LEU A 224 15.82 -6.44 3.00
C LEU A 224 14.68 -5.90 3.87
N CYS A 225 13.70 -5.22 3.28
CA CYS A 225 12.49 -4.81 4.00
C CYS A 225 11.71 -6.03 4.53
N ILE A 226 11.58 -7.09 3.73
CA ILE A 226 10.96 -8.35 4.16
C ILE A 226 11.75 -8.95 5.34
N ALA A 227 13.07 -9.03 5.21
CA ALA A 227 13.93 -9.56 6.26
C ALA A 227 13.80 -8.76 7.57
N ALA A 228 13.76 -7.42 7.49
CA ALA A 228 13.56 -6.55 8.64
C ALA A 228 12.17 -6.69 9.27
N ALA A 229 11.12 -6.82 8.46
CA ALA A 229 9.78 -7.06 8.98
C ALA A 229 9.72 -8.41 9.72
N CYS A 230 10.32 -9.47 9.18
CA CYS A 230 10.42 -10.77 9.85
C CYS A 230 11.22 -10.68 11.14
N ALA A 231 12.35 -9.98 11.13
CA ALA A 231 13.17 -9.77 12.31
C ALA A 231 12.41 -8.99 13.41
N ALA A 232 11.63 -7.97 13.03
CA ALA A 232 10.79 -7.22 13.96
C ALA A 232 9.69 -8.11 14.56
N THR A 233 9.01 -8.92 13.75
CA THR A 233 8.01 -9.88 14.25
C THR A 233 8.64 -10.89 15.21
N LEU A 234 9.78 -11.48 14.84
CA LEU A 234 10.49 -12.44 15.68
C LEU A 234 10.93 -11.81 17.01
N HIS A 235 11.44 -10.58 16.98
CA HIS A 235 11.81 -9.84 18.18
C HIS A 235 10.60 -9.54 19.07
N SER A 236 9.47 -9.10 18.50
CA SER A 236 8.25 -8.80 19.28
C SER A 236 7.71 -10.03 20.00
N PHE A 237 7.54 -11.15 19.30
CA PHE A 237 7.05 -12.39 19.94
C PHE A 237 8.06 -12.96 20.94
N SER A 238 9.37 -12.84 20.69
CA SER A 238 10.39 -13.25 21.67
C SER A 238 10.36 -12.39 22.93
N ALA A 239 9.98 -11.12 22.81
CA ALA A 239 9.81 -10.23 23.95
C ALA A 239 8.55 -10.58 24.74
N GLU A 240 7.44 -10.86 24.06
CA GLU A 240 6.19 -11.30 24.67
C GLU A 240 6.35 -12.65 25.41
N PHE A 241 7.09 -13.60 24.83
CA PHE A 241 7.42 -14.86 25.52
C PHE A 241 8.27 -14.64 26.76
N ALA A 242 9.24 -13.71 26.71
CA ALA A 242 10.05 -13.39 27.88
C ALA A 242 9.21 -12.75 29.00
N GLU A 243 8.30 -11.84 28.66
CA GLU A 243 7.35 -11.24 29.61
C GLU A 243 6.46 -12.32 30.26
N PHE A 244 5.84 -13.18 29.44
CA PHE A 244 5.07 -14.33 29.94
C PHE A 244 5.89 -15.25 30.85
N ASN A 245 7.15 -15.52 30.48
CA ASN A 245 8.01 -16.39 31.26
C ASN A 245 8.44 -15.79 32.60
N GLN A 246 8.61 -14.47 32.66
CA GLN A 246 8.90 -13.76 33.90
C GLN A 246 7.67 -13.76 34.83
N GLU A 247 6.47 -13.56 34.28
CA GLU A 247 5.23 -13.60 35.06
C GLU A 247 4.94 -14.99 35.65
N ASN A 248 5.36 -16.06 34.96
CA ASN A 248 5.10 -17.44 35.36
C ASN A 248 6.31 -18.12 36.03
N LEU A 249 7.41 -17.39 36.27
CA LEU A 249 8.66 -17.97 36.76
C LEU A 249 8.49 -18.67 38.11
N SER A 250 7.89 -18.03 39.11
CA SER A 250 7.75 -18.61 40.45
C SER A 250 6.96 -19.92 40.43
N ASN A 251 5.84 -19.94 39.71
CA ASN A 251 5.00 -21.13 39.57
C ASN A 251 5.73 -22.26 38.83
N ALA A 252 6.56 -21.91 37.84
CA ALA A 252 7.35 -22.86 37.09
C ALA A 252 8.49 -23.44 37.94
N GLU A 253 9.17 -22.61 38.74
CA GLU A 253 10.23 -23.05 39.66
C GLU A 253 9.68 -23.98 40.74
N ASP A 254 8.57 -23.61 41.38
CA ASP A 254 7.92 -24.45 42.40
C ASP A 254 7.52 -25.82 41.84
N PHE A 255 6.95 -25.84 40.62
CA PHE A 255 6.59 -27.10 39.96
C PHE A 255 7.81 -27.93 39.56
N CYS A 256 8.86 -27.30 39.01
CA CYS A 256 10.08 -28.00 38.65
C CYS A 256 10.73 -28.66 39.86
N LYS A 257 10.83 -27.91 40.97
CA LYS A 257 11.40 -28.41 42.22
C LYS A 257 10.60 -29.59 42.78
N SER A 258 9.27 -29.48 42.83
CA SER A 258 8.40 -30.58 43.30
C SER A 258 8.52 -31.83 42.43
N TYR A 259 8.65 -31.67 41.11
CA TYR A 259 8.84 -32.79 40.19
C TYR A 259 10.22 -33.45 40.36
N GLU A 260 11.29 -32.64 40.46
CA GLU A 260 12.66 -33.12 40.65
C GLU A 260 12.82 -33.87 41.98
N GLU A 261 12.23 -33.37 43.08
CA GLU A 261 12.20 -34.05 44.38
C GLU A 261 11.43 -35.39 44.33
N ALA A 262 10.29 -35.42 43.63
CA ALA A 262 9.52 -36.65 43.44
C ALA A 262 10.26 -37.67 42.59
N GLN A 263 10.98 -37.22 41.56
CA GLN A 263 11.79 -38.06 40.70
C GLN A 263 13.00 -38.64 41.45
N GLU A 264 13.69 -37.83 42.25
CA GLU A 264 14.82 -38.27 43.07
C GLU A 264 14.39 -39.31 44.11
N SER A 265 13.28 -39.05 44.82
CA SER A 265 12.71 -40.00 45.79
C SER A 265 12.39 -41.37 45.15
N LEU A 266 11.85 -41.38 43.93
CA LEU A 266 11.54 -42.62 43.19
C LEU A 266 12.77 -43.35 42.67
N LEU A 267 13.89 -42.66 42.46
CA LEU A 267 15.15 -43.27 42.04
C LEU A 267 15.91 -43.91 43.21
N GLU A 268 15.65 -43.46 44.44
CA GLU A 268 16.27 -44.00 45.66
C GLU A 268 15.55 -45.24 46.22
N MET A 269 14.29 -45.46 45.85
CA MET A 269 13.48 -46.60 46.28
C MET A 269 13.75 -47.86 45.45
N ASP A 270 13.67 -49.03 46.08
CA ASP A 270 13.68 -50.31 45.38
C ASP A 270 12.28 -50.71 44.83
N ASP A 271 12.23 -51.70 43.92
CA ASP A 271 10.99 -52.12 43.26
C ASP A 271 9.94 -52.67 44.27
N ASP A 272 10.39 -53.21 45.41
CA ASP A 272 9.52 -53.76 46.46
C ASP A 272 8.90 -52.63 47.31
N GLU A 273 9.68 -51.58 47.61
CA GLU A 273 9.25 -50.35 48.28
C GLU A 273 8.24 -49.57 47.44
N ILE A 274 8.48 -49.45 46.12
CA ILE A 274 7.53 -48.81 45.19
C ILE A 274 6.21 -49.58 45.19
N SER A 275 6.26 -50.91 45.09
CA SER A 275 5.06 -51.76 45.09
C SER A 275 4.26 -51.69 46.40
N ALA A 276 4.94 -51.51 47.54
CA ALA A 276 4.29 -51.31 48.84
C ALA A 276 3.60 -49.94 48.93
N LEU A 277 4.27 -48.88 48.47
CA LEU A 277 3.75 -47.51 48.49
C LEU A 277 2.53 -47.36 47.56
N GLU A 278 2.57 -47.95 46.36
CA GLU A 278 1.44 -47.96 45.41
C GLU A 278 0.22 -48.70 46.00
N LYS A 279 0.44 -49.73 46.81
CA LYS A 279 -0.62 -50.49 47.48
C LYS A 279 -1.25 -49.73 48.65
N GLU A 280 -0.47 -48.91 49.35
CA GLU A 280 -0.93 -48.11 50.50
C GLU A 280 -1.67 -46.84 50.06
N THR A 281 -1.15 -46.15 49.05
CA THR A 281 -1.72 -44.90 48.52
C THR A 281 -2.81 -45.15 47.47
N GLY A 282 -2.78 -46.31 46.81
CA GLY A 282 -3.67 -46.63 45.70
C GLY A 282 -3.32 -45.93 44.38
N GLU A 283 -2.20 -45.20 44.33
CA GLU A 283 -1.75 -44.46 43.15
C GLU A 283 -0.52 -45.11 42.53
N ASN A 284 -0.51 -45.24 41.20
CA ASN A 284 0.69 -45.69 40.49
C ASN A 284 1.62 -44.50 40.23
N TYR A 285 2.70 -44.44 40.99
CA TYR A 285 3.62 -43.29 41.02
C TYR A 285 4.38 -43.12 39.69
N THR A 286 4.71 -44.21 39.02
CA THR A 286 5.36 -44.18 37.70
C THR A 286 4.44 -43.56 36.63
N VAL A 287 3.15 -43.91 36.67
CA VAL A 287 2.12 -43.33 35.80
C VAL A 287 1.87 -41.86 36.15
N MET A 288 1.90 -41.50 37.43
CA MET A 288 1.75 -40.11 37.89
C MET A 288 2.90 -39.22 37.39
N LEU A 289 4.15 -39.65 37.56
CA LEU A 289 5.34 -38.94 37.05
C LEU A 289 5.30 -38.77 35.53
N ASN A 290 4.88 -39.82 34.80
CA ASN A 290 4.75 -39.75 33.35
C ASN A 290 3.67 -38.75 32.89
N LYS A 291 2.56 -38.64 33.64
CA LYS A 291 1.52 -37.62 33.38
C LYS A 291 2.04 -36.20 33.65
N MET A 292 2.89 -36.02 34.66
CA MET A 292 3.45 -34.71 35.02
C MET A 292 4.61 -34.27 34.11
N ARG A 293 5.26 -35.20 33.40
CA ARG A 293 6.43 -34.93 32.54
C ARG A 293 6.19 -33.81 31.52
N SER A 294 5.04 -33.79 30.83
CA SER A 294 4.74 -32.75 29.84
C SER A 294 4.72 -31.35 30.47
N ARG A 295 4.10 -31.24 31.65
CA ARG A 295 4.05 -29.99 32.41
C ARG A 295 5.43 -29.59 32.93
N TYR A 296 6.26 -30.56 33.34
CA TYR A 296 7.64 -30.31 33.75
C TYR A 296 8.47 -29.72 32.60
N GLU A 297 8.40 -30.28 31.39
CA GLU A 297 9.11 -29.75 30.23
C GLU A 297 8.68 -28.31 29.89
N THR A 298 7.39 -27.99 30.01
CA THR A 298 6.88 -26.64 29.84
C THR A 298 7.38 -25.69 30.92
N CYS A 299 7.33 -26.08 32.20
CA CYS A 299 7.85 -25.27 33.31
C CYS A 299 9.36 -25.05 33.19
N LYS A 300 10.10 -26.06 32.73
CA LYS A 300 11.53 -25.97 32.45
C LYS A 300 11.82 -24.99 31.31
N LEU A 301 11.04 -25.03 30.23
CA LEU A 301 11.16 -24.05 29.15
C LEU A 301 10.90 -22.61 29.62
N ILE A 302 9.90 -22.42 30.48
CA ILE A 302 9.63 -21.12 31.11
C ILE A 302 10.84 -20.68 31.94
N ARG A 303 11.31 -21.53 32.86
CA ARG A 303 12.46 -21.26 33.75
C ARG A 303 13.73 -20.90 32.97
N ASP A 304 14.02 -21.64 31.90
CA ASP A 304 15.29 -21.54 31.17
C ASP A 304 15.30 -20.38 30.14
N ASN A 305 14.15 -19.75 29.82
CA ASN A 305 14.05 -18.71 28.79
C ASN A 305 13.50 -17.37 29.33
N GLN A 306 14.24 -16.70 30.21
CA GLN A 306 13.78 -15.50 30.91
C GLN A 306 14.01 -14.18 30.15
N THR A 307 14.94 -14.16 29.19
CA THR A 307 15.24 -12.95 28.41
C THR A 307 14.72 -13.08 26.98
N THR A 308 14.53 -11.93 26.31
CA THR A 308 14.20 -11.89 24.88
C THR A 308 15.25 -12.62 24.03
N GLY A 309 16.53 -12.56 24.42
CA GLY A 309 17.62 -13.24 23.72
C GLY A 309 17.54 -14.77 23.82
N ASP A 310 17.17 -15.29 24.99
CA ASP A 310 17.00 -16.73 25.20
C ASP A 310 15.75 -17.22 24.46
N CYS A 311 14.65 -16.49 24.57
CA CYS A 311 13.42 -16.77 23.83
C CYS A 311 13.65 -16.74 22.31
N PHE A 312 14.50 -15.85 21.81
CA PHE A 312 14.87 -15.81 20.40
C PHE A 312 15.63 -17.07 19.96
N ARG A 313 16.59 -17.55 20.76
CA ARG A 313 17.36 -18.78 20.46
C ARG A 313 16.47 -20.02 20.51
N SER A 314 15.56 -20.07 21.47
CA SER A 314 14.63 -21.18 21.67
C SER A 314 13.29 -21.00 20.96
N PHE A 315 13.17 -20.01 20.06
CA PHE A 315 11.89 -19.55 19.53
C PHE A 315 11.07 -20.66 18.90
N LYS A 316 11.71 -21.52 18.10
CA LYS A 316 11.04 -22.67 17.47
C LYS A 316 10.50 -23.66 18.50
N THR A 317 11.22 -23.88 19.60
CA THR A 317 10.81 -24.79 20.67
C THR A 317 9.63 -24.18 21.44
N LEU A 318 9.72 -22.90 21.80
CA LEU A 318 8.65 -22.16 22.46
C LEU A 318 7.38 -22.12 21.61
N LEU A 319 7.48 -21.77 20.32
CA LEU A 319 6.33 -21.68 19.41
C LEU A 319 5.59 -23.02 19.20
N ASN A 320 6.24 -24.16 19.48
CA ASN A 320 5.60 -25.48 19.35
C ASN A 320 5.22 -26.10 20.70
N ASN A 321 5.49 -25.42 21.81
CA ASN A 321 5.05 -25.86 23.13
C ASN A 321 3.58 -25.43 23.36
N GLU A 322 2.82 -26.29 24.04
CA GLU A 322 1.38 -26.09 24.31
C GLU A 322 1.10 -24.76 25.06
N ALA A 323 2.02 -24.29 25.90
CA ALA A 323 1.87 -23.01 26.61
C ALA A 323 1.77 -21.79 25.68
N TYR A 324 2.25 -21.88 24.44
CA TYR A 324 2.29 -20.78 23.47
C TYR A 324 1.47 -21.08 22.22
N GLU A 325 0.56 -22.06 22.26
CA GLU A 325 -0.21 -22.51 21.09
C GLU A 325 -1.00 -21.37 20.44
N SER A 326 -1.50 -20.43 21.23
CA SER A 326 -2.21 -19.23 20.76
C SER A 326 -1.32 -18.25 19.97
N ALA A 327 -0.01 -18.25 20.22
CA ALA A 327 0.92 -17.32 19.57
C ALA A 327 1.30 -17.76 18.16
N LYS A 328 1.30 -19.07 17.88
CA LYS A 328 1.65 -19.64 16.57
C LYS A 328 0.81 -19.11 15.40
N PRO A 329 -0.54 -19.12 15.44
CA PRO A 329 -1.35 -18.59 14.35
C PRO A 329 -1.16 -17.09 14.14
N GLU A 330 -1.03 -16.31 15.22
CA GLU A 330 -0.82 -14.85 15.12
C GLU A 330 0.58 -14.50 14.58
N PHE A 331 1.61 -15.29 14.92
CA PHE A 331 2.94 -15.16 14.34
C PHE A 331 2.93 -15.42 12.83
N VAL A 332 2.34 -16.55 12.40
CA VAL A 332 2.25 -16.92 10.98
C VAL A 332 1.48 -15.87 10.18
N LYS A 333 0.35 -15.42 10.71
CA LYS A 333 -0.47 -14.34 10.13
C LYS A 333 0.33 -13.05 9.99
N SER A 334 1.05 -12.64 11.03
CA SER A 334 1.90 -11.44 11.00
C SER A 334 2.95 -11.50 9.90
N ILE A 335 3.61 -12.66 9.72
CA ILE A 335 4.57 -12.87 8.63
C ILE A 335 3.89 -12.79 7.27
N ILE A 336 2.79 -13.53 7.05
CA ILE A 336 2.08 -13.54 5.76
C ILE A 336 1.69 -12.12 5.34
N TRP A 337 1.18 -11.33 6.27
CA TRP A 337 0.78 -9.96 5.97
C TRP A 337 1.96 -9.02 5.74
N ALA A 338 3.07 -9.17 6.47
CA ALA A 338 4.30 -8.43 6.20
C ALA A 338 4.80 -8.70 4.76
N PHE A 339 4.83 -9.97 4.35
CA PHE A 339 5.20 -10.35 2.99
C PHE A 339 4.23 -9.76 1.96
N ALA A 340 2.92 -9.96 2.15
CA ALA A 340 1.91 -9.50 1.19
C ALA A 340 1.97 -7.99 0.97
N THR A 341 2.09 -7.21 2.03
CA THR A 341 2.06 -5.75 1.98
C THR A 341 3.33 -5.17 1.35
N ILE A 342 4.49 -5.75 1.63
CA ILE A 342 5.77 -5.33 1.03
C ILE A 342 5.83 -5.75 -0.45
N ILE A 343 5.40 -6.96 -0.81
CA ILE A 343 5.42 -7.44 -2.20
C ILE A 343 4.43 -6.66 -3.06
N LEU A 344 3.17 -6.53 -2.62
CA LEU A 344 2.16 -5.74 -3.34
C LEU A 344 2.58 -4.28 -3.43
N GLY A 345 3.10 -3.73 -2.33
CA GLY A 345 3.67 -2.40 -2.28
C GLY A 345 4.78 -2.18 -3.30
N GLY A 346 5.74 -3.10 -3.36
CA GLY A 346 6.86 -3.07 -4.30
C GLY A 346 6.40 -3.21 -5.74
N ALA A 347 5.47 -4.12 -6.02
CA ALA A 347 4.91 -4.34 -7.35
C ALA A 347 4.20 -3.08 -7.90
N VAL A 348 3.54 -2.30 -7.04
CA VAL A 348 2.85 -1.07 -7.43
C VAL A 348 3.82 0.11 -7.55
N THR A 349 4.77 0.25 -6.64
CA THR A 349 5.58 1.48 -6.50
C THR A 349 6.88 1.44 -7.27
N LEU A 350 7.56 0.29 -7.32
CA LEU A 350 8.86 0.16 -7.97
C LEU A 350 8.81 0.46 -9.48
N PRO A 351 7.82 -0.02 -10.26
CA PRO A 351 7.75 0.31 -11.69
C PRO A 351 7.63 1.81 -11.96
N SER A 352 6.81 2.51 -11.17
CA SER A 352 6.61 3.96 -11.29
C SER A 352 7.91 4.72 -11.01
N ILE A 353 8.62 4.35 -9.94
CA ILE A 353 9.91 4.96 -9.58
C ILE A 353 11.00 4.65 -10.63
N LEU A 354 11.00 3.45 -11.21
CA LEU A 354 11.92 3.07 -12.28
C LEU A 354 11.61 3.75 -13.61
N ARG A 355 10.34 4.02 -13.91
CA ARG A 355 9.93 4.77 -15.10
C ARG A 355 10.39 6.21 -14.98
N GLU A 356 10.15 6.82 -13.83
CA GLU A 356 10.59 8.19 -13.52
C GLU A 356 12.12 8.31 -13.53
N SER A 357 12.86 7.33 -12.99
CA SER A 357 14.32 7.34 -13.00
C SER A 357 14.95 7.16 -14.39
N LYS A 358 14.15 6.75 -15.38
CA LYS A 358 14.55 6.63 -16.79
C LYS A 358 14.07 7.81 -17.65
N GLY A 359 13.34 8.78 -17.08
CA GLY A 359 12.76 9.88 -17.85
C GLY A 359 11.71 9.44 -18.89
N LYS A 360 11.15 8.23 -18.74
CA LYS A 360 10.22 7.67 -19.73
C LYS A 360 8.82 8.22 -19.56
N HIS A 361 8.49 9.20 -20.38
CA HIS A 361 7.16 9.76 -20.53
C HIS A 361 6.43 9.11 -21.72
N THR A 362 5.10 9.16 -21.74
CA THR A 362 4.28 8.63 -22.84
C THR A 362 3.33 9.69 -23.40
N LEU A 363 3.30 9.78 -24.74
CA LEU A 363 2.32 10.59 -25.48
C LEU A 363 1.55 9.66 -26.43
N ARG A 364 0.26 9.46 -26.15
CA ARG A 364 -0.63 8.62 -26.97
C ARG A 364 -1.80 9.45 -27.49
N VAL A 365 -2.03 9.44 -28.80
CA VAL A 365 -3.23 10.04 -29.39
C VAL A 365 -4.42 9.13 -29.13
N LEU A 366 -5.53 9.69 -28.65
CA LEU A 366 -6.81 9.00 -28.48
C LEU A 366 -7.49 8.91 -29.86
N ARG A 367 -7.85 7.71 -30.30
CA ARG A 367 -8.47 7.43 -31.59
C ARG A 367 -9.64 6.47 -31.46
#